data_AF-A0A1H7E916-F1
#
_entry.id   AF-A0A1H7E916-F1
#
_cell.length_a   1.000
_cell.length_b   1.000
_cell.length_c   1.000
_cell.angle_alpha   90.00
_cell.angle_beta   90.00
_cell.angle_gamma   90.00
#
_symmetry.space_group_name_H-M   'P 1'
#
loop_
_entity.id
_entity.type
_entity.pdbx_description
1 polymer ?
#
loop_
_entity_poly.entity_id
_entity_poly.type
_entity_poly.pdbx_seq_one_letter_code
_entity_poly.pdbx_strand_id
1 'polypeptide(L)'
;MFQLQAPIPLEGDVDLSAEGLTSMAAARTGRTDIRIASVSWASAFNMNARLADRYKVGRVLLVGDAAHVHPPTGGQGLNTSVQDTCNLGWKLAAVTRGGAPETLLDSYEEERRPIAANMLGLATKLLDAAKRSDMRRGREVHQLDIGYPDSPLALEQPKRARGLLAGDRASDAPVSGASGQAMRLFDIFKGAHWTLLGCEVERDRVAPRPGLHIHTIGARGDLRDDGGHFQDAYALAPGDWVLVRPDGHVGAIVASANVDALAPYFRQVGLEAPSSDLAPRT
;
A
#
# COMPACT_ATOMS: atom_id res chain seq x y z
N MET A 1 -26.42 12.35 6.78
CA MET A 1 -26.59 11.93 5.37
C MET A 1 -26.95 10.46 5.38
N PHE A 2 -28.03 10.06 4.69
CA PHE A 2 -28.50 8.67 4.63
C PHE A 2 -28.17 8.07 3.26
N GLN A 3 -27.90 6.76 3.21
CA GLN A 3 -27.69 6.03 1.96
C GLN A 3 -28.82 5.01 1.79
N LEU A 4 -29.43 5.00 0.61
CA LEU A 4 -30.39 3.97 0.19
C LEU A 4 -29.74 3.12 -0.91
N GLN A 5 -29.73 1.80 -0.71
CA GLN A 5 -29.25 0.85 -1.72
C GLN A 5 -30.29 -0.25 -1.89
N ALA A 6 -30.66 -0.51 -3.14
CA ALA A 6 -31.76 -1.40 -3.47
C ALA A 6 -31.47 -2.08 -4.81
N PRO A 7 -31.74 -3.40 -4.96
CA PRO A 7 -31.75 -4.04 -6.26
C PRO A 7 -32.87 -3.42 -7.11
N ILE A 8 -32.58 -3.12 -8.37
CA ILE A 8 -33.54 -2.59 -9.34
C ILE A 8 -33.69 -3.57 -10.51
N PRO A 9 -34.80 -3.52 -11.28
CA PRO A 9 -34.93 -4.30 -12.50
C PRO A 9 -33.76 -4.06 -13.46
N LEU A 10 -33.36 -5.10 -14.21
CA LEU A 10 -32.30 -5.00 -15.22
C LEU A 10 -32.73 -4.18 -16.44
N GLU A 11 -34.04 -4.08 -16.68
CA GLU A 11 -34.64 -3.38 -17.80
C GLU A 11 -35.69 -2.38 -17.28
N GLY A 12 -35.85 -1.27 -18.01
CA GLY A 12 -36.78 -0.20 -17.69
C GLY A 12 -36.13 0.95 -16.93
N ASP A 13 -36.77 2.12 -17.01
CA ASP A 13 -36.33 3.30 -16.28
C ASP A 13 -36.71 3.21 -14.80
N VAL A 14 -35.76 3.53 -13.94
CA VAL A 14 -35.99 3.65 -12.49
C VAL A 14 -36.12 5.12 -12.15
N ASP A 15 -37.24 5.48 -11.53
CA ASP A 15 -37.40 6.83 -10.98
C ASP A 15 -36.51 7.00 -9.74
N LEU A 16 -35.38 7.69 -9.93
CA LEU A 16 -34.42 8.03 -8.89
C LEU A 16 -34.71 9.39 -8.22
N SER A 17 -35.86 10.00 -8.51
CA SER A 17 -36.31 11.22 -7.82
C SER A 17 -36.65 10.94 -6.35
N ALA A 18 -36.80 12.01 -5.56
CA ALA A 18 -37.22 11.91 -4.17
C ALA A 18 -38.58 11.18 -4.02
N GLU A 19 -39.50 11.40 -4.97
CA GLU A 19 -40.82 10.76 -5.00
C GLU A 19 -40.73 9.28 -5.36
N GLY A 20 -39.99 8.95 -6.42
CA GLY A 20 -39.75 7.57 -6.85
C GLY A 20 -39.08 6.73 -5.77
N LEU A 21 -38.05 7.26 -5.12
CA LEU A 21 -37.36 6.56 -4.04
C LEU A 21 -38.23 6.45 -2.77
N THR A 22 -39.08 7.43 -2.48
CA THR A 22 -40.07 7.34 -1.38
C THR A 22 -41.05 6.20 -1.64
N SER A 23 -41.57 6.12 -2.87
CA SER A 23 -42.47 5.05 -3.31
C SER A 23 -41.79 3.68 -3.22
N MET A 24 -40.53 3.60 -3.64
CA MET A 24 -39.73 2.37 -3.54
C MET A 24 -39.51 1.93 -2.09
N ALA A 25 -39.19 2.86 -1.18
CA ALA A 25 -39.00 2.57 0.23
C ALA A 25 -40.30 2.05 0.87
N ALA A 26 -41.43 2.73 0.61
CA ALA A 26 -42.74 2.31 1.09
C ALA A 26 -43.11 0.91 0.59
N ALA A 27 -42.93 0.63 -0.70
CA ALA A 27 -43.26 -0.67 -1.31
C ALA A 27 -42.43 -1.83 -0.73
N ARG A 28 -41.17 -1.59 -0.36
CA ARG A 28 -40.26 -2.65 0.15
C ARG A 28 -40.30 -2.86 1.65
N THR A 29 -40.62 -1.82 2.41
CA THR A 29 -40.56 -1.84 3.87
C THR A 29 -41.94 -1.83 4.53
N GLY A 30 -42.99 -1.47 3.78
CA GLY A 30 -44.33 -1.20 4.32
C GLY A 30 -44.44 0.10 5.13
N ARG A 31 -43.36 0.89 5.24
CA ARG A 31 -43.31 2.12 6.04
C ARG A 31 -43.63 3.34 5.19
N THR A 32 -44.78 3.96 5.44
CA THR A 32 -45.23 5.18 4.74
C THR A 32 -44.82 6.48 5.44
N ASP A 33 -44.24 6.37 6.63
CA ASP A 33 -43.70 7.49 7.42
C ASP A 33 -42.28 7.89 6.99
N ILE A 34 -41.58 7.03 6.24
CA ILE A 34 -40.27 7.34 5.66
C ILE A 34 -40.48 8.12 4.36
N ARG A 35 -40.08 9.39 4.34
CA ARG A 35 -40.13 10.28 3.16
C ARG A 35 -38.75 10.80 2.82
N ILE A 36 -38.35 10.65 1.56
CA ILE A 36 -37.12 11.24 1.03
C ILE A 36 -37.45 12.67 0.59
N ALA A 37 -36.85 13.65 1.24
CA ALA A 37 -37.09 15.06 0.95
C ALA A 37 -36.28 15.57 -0.25
N SER A 38 -35.05 15.09 -0.40
CA SER A 38 -34.15 15.49 -1.48
C SER A 38 -33.15 14.38 -1.79
N VAL A 39 -32.67 14.37 -3.04
CA VAL A 39 -31.65 13.44 -3.53
C VAL A 39 -30.45 14.26 -3.96
N SER A 40 -29.36 14.18 -3.21
CA SER A 40 -28.11 14.88 -3.57
C SER A 40 -27.37 14.20 -4.72
N TRP A 41 -27.51 12.87 -4.83
CA TRP A 41 -26.90 12.05 -5.87
C TRP A 41 -27.61 10.70 -5.96
N ALA A 42 -27.79 10.18 -7.18
CA ALA A 42 -28.28 8.83 -7.42
C ALA A 42 -27.64 8.24 -8.68
N SER A 43 -27.43 6.93 -8.68
CA SER A 43 -26.88 6.20 -9.81
C SER A 43 -27.35 4.75 -9.78
N ALA A 44 -27.52 4.16 -10.96
CA ALA A 44 -27.71 2.74 -11.17
C ALA A 44 -26.38 2.14 -11.63
N PHE A 45 -25.99 1.00 -11.06
CA PHE A 45 -24.75 0.32 -11.42
C PHE A 45 -24.92 -1.19 -11.47
N ASN A 46 -24.12 -1.83 -12.32
CA ASN A 46 -24.04 -3.28 -12.41
C ASN A 46 -22.90 -3.80 -11.54
N MET A 47 -23.18 -4.83 -10.75
CA MET A 47 -22.16 -5.53 -9.99
C MET A 47 -21.32 -6.38 -10.94
N ASN A 48 -20.10 -5.92 -11.23
CA ASN A 48 -19.14 -6.64 -12.04
C ASN A 48 -17.97 -7.11 -11.17
N ALA A 49 -17.46 -8.30 -11.48
CA ALA A 49 -16.22 -8.83 -10.95
C ALA A 49 -15.30 -9.16 -12.12
N ARG A 50 -14.26 -8.35 -12.33
CA ARG A 50 -13.34 -8.47 -13.49
C ARG A 50 -11.91 -8.21 -13.04
N LEU A 51 -10.97 -8.92 -13.67
CA LEU A 51 -9.54 -8.76 -13.45
C LEU A 51 -8.82 -8.92 -14.79
N ALA A 52 -7.91 -8.01 -15.10
CA ALA A 52 -7.06 -8.11 -16.28
C ALA A 52 -6.03 -9.24 -16.13
N ASP A 53 -5.79 -9.98 -17.21
CA ASP A 53 -4.78 -11.04 -17.22
C ASP A 53 -3.36 -10.50 -17.07
N ARG A 54 -3.14 -9.28 -17.58
CA ARG A 54 -1.88 -8.54 -17.50
C ARG A 54 -2.14 -7.11 -17.08
N TYR A 55 -1.30 -6.61 -16.17
CA TYR A 55 -1.25 -5.22 -15.76
C TYR A 55 -0.21 -4.45 -16.59
N LYS A 56 0.78 -5.13 -17.18
CA LYS A 56 1.79 -4.52 -18.04
C LYS A 56 1.93 -5.24 -19.37
N VAL A 57 1.92 -4.47 -20.47
CA VAL A 57 2.27 -4.94 -21.81
C VAL A 57 3.20 -3.91 -22.45
N GLY A 58 4.49 -4.25 -22.56
CA GLY A 58 5.51 -3.29 -22.98
C GLY A 58 5.53 -2.06 -22.07
N ARG A 59 5.25 -0.89 -22.65
CA ARG A 59 5.21 0.41 -21.95
C ARG A 59 3.80 0.86 -21.51
N VAL A 60 2.80 -0.01 -21.66
CA VAL A 60 1.43 0.28 -21.25
C VAL A 60 1.16 -0.43 -19.92
N LEU A 61 0.66 0.32 -18.94
CA LEU A 61 0.29 -0.19 -17.62
C LEU A 61 -1.15 0.16 -17.29
N LEU A 62 -1.88 -0.79 -16.70
CA LEU A 62 -3.25 -0.62 -16.21
C LEU A 62 -3.23 -0.43 -14.69
N VAL A 63 -4.07 0.48 -14.18
CA VAL A 63 -4.22 0.74 -12.74
C VAL A 63 -5.69 0.87 -12.36
N GLY A 64 -6.04 0.49 -11.13
CA GLY A 64 -7.40 0.64 -10.61
C GLY A 64 -8.48 -0.03 -11.47
N ASP A 65 -9.60 0.66 -11.67
CA ASP A 65 -10.76 0.17 -12.44
C ASP A 65 -10.43 -0.26 -13.89
N ALA A 66 -9.32 0.22 -14.47
CA ALA A 66 -8.85 -0.24 -15.78
C ALA A 66 -8.28 -1.67 -15.74
N ALA A 67 -7.77 -2.10 -14.58
CA ALA A 67 -7.15 -3.41 -14.39
C ALA A 67 -8.06 -4.36 -13.59
N HIS A 68 -8.93 -3.85 -12.73
CA HIS A 68 -9.78 -4.67 -11.87
C HIS A 68 -11.06 -3.94 -11.45
N VAL A 69 -12.20 -4.63 -11.42
CA VAL A 69 -13.48 -4.08 -10.97
C VAL A 69 -14.15 -5.09 -10.06
N HIS A 70 -14.66 -4.62 -8.93
CA HIS A 70 -15.21 -5.46 -7.87
C HIS A 70 -16.61 -4.99 -7.48
N PRO A 71 -17.48 -5.87 -6.97
CA PRO A 71 -18.70 -5.45 -6.30
C PRO A 71 -18.36 -4.49 -5.12
N PRO A 72 -19.18 -3.46 -4.86
CA PRO A 72 -18.91 -2.47 -3.81
C PRO A 72 -19.11 -3.03 -2.38
N THR A 73 -19.41 -4.32 -2.24
CA THR A 73 -19.80 -4.99 -0.99
C THR A 73 -18.74 -4.93 0.09
N GLY A 74 -17.46 -4.73 -0.26
CA GLY A 74 -16.39 -4.46 0.70
C GLY A 74 -15.84 -3.03 0.69
N GLY A 75 -16.29 -2.16 -0.23
CA GLY A 75 -15.86 -0.74 -0.29
C GLY A 75 -14.39 -0.50 -0.68
N GLN A 76 -13.73 -1.46 -1.34
CA GLN A 76 -12.28 -1.38 -1.59
C GLN A 76 -11.85 -0.84 -2.96
N GLY A 77 -12.76 -0.58 -3.90
CA GLY A 77 -12.38 -0.20 -5.28
C GLY A 77 -11.42 1.01 -5.32
N LEU A 78 -11.81 2.12 -4.67
CA LEU A 78 -10.95 3.31 -4.56
C LEU A 78 -9.66 3.02 -3.79
N ASN A 79 -9.75 2.36 -2.63
CA ASN A 79 -8.59 2.09 -1.77
C ASN A 79 -7.54 1.23 -2.49
N THR A 80 -7.97 0.20 -3.21
CA THR A 80 -7.09 -0.67 -4.00
C THR A 80 -6.45 0.10 -5.15
N SER A 81 -7.22 0.93 -5.85
CA SER A 81 -6.73 1.77 -6.95
C SER A 81 -5.68 2.80 -6.51
N VAL A 82 -5.88 3.42 -5.34
CA VAL A 82 -4.90 4.33 -4.75
C VAL A 82 -3.62 3.57 -4.42
N GLN A 83 -3.72 2.40 -3.79
CA GLN A 83 -2.54 1.58 -3.47
C GLN A 83 -1.79 1.09 -4.72
N ASP A 84 -2.49 0.77 -5.81
CA ASP A 84 -1.83 0.42 -7.08
C ASP A 84 -0.98 1.58 -7.59
N THR A 85 -1.53 2.80 -7.52
CA THR A 85 -0.84 4.01 -7.97
C THR A 85 0.35 4.35 -7.06
N CYS A 86 0.19 4.21 -5.75
CA CYS A 86 1.29 4.38 -4.79
C CYS A 86 2.44 3.39 -5.05
N ASN A 87 2.11 2.12 -5.33
CA ASN A 87 3.10 1.09 -5.65
C ASN A 87 3.83 1.37 -6.98
N LEU A 88 3.08 1.75 -8.03
CA LEU A 88 3.63 1.96 -9.36
C LEU A 88 4.39 3.29 -9.49
N GLY A 89 3.92 4.36 -8.82
CA GLY A 89 4.39 5.72 -9.05
C GLY A 89 5.89 5.93 -8.82
N TRP A 90 6.43 5.39 -7.72
CA TRP A 90 7.85 5.52 -7.42
C TRP A 90 8.73 4.70 -8.38
N LYS A 91 8.24 3.51 -8.81
CA LYS A 91 8.92 2.65 -9.79
C LYS A 91 9.01 3.33 -11.15
N LEU A 92 7.91 3.91 -11.60
CA LEU A 92 7.85 4.74 -12.82
C LEU A 92 8.84 5.89 -12.75
N ALA A 93 8.87 6.63 -11.63
CA ALA A 93 9.80 7.74 -11.45
C ALA A 93 11.27 7.29 -11.51
N ALA A 94 11.61 6.15 -10.89
CA ALA A 94 12.97 5.61 -10.90
C ALA A 94 13.42 5.21 -12.32
N VAL A 95 12.55 4.55 -13.09
CA VAL A 95 12.85 4.10 -14.46
C VAL A 95 12.93 5.28 -15.44
N THR A 96 11.95 6.20 -15.38
CA THR A 96 11.89 7.34 -16.31
C THR A 96 13.02 8.36 -16.13
N ARG A 97 13.59 8.45 -14.93
CA ARG A 97 14.80 9.25 -14.65
C ARG A 97 16.10 8.55 -15.04
N GLY A 98 16.03 7.32 -15.56
CA GLY A 98 17.20 6.51 -15.92
C GLY A 98 17.97 5.95 -14.72
N GLY A 99 17.38 5.98 -13.53
CA GLY A 99 18.01 5.47 -12.31
C GLY A 99 17.87 3.96 -12.16
N ALA A 100 16.76 3.38 -12.60
CA ALA A 100 16.45 1.95 -12.44
C ALA A 100 16.18 1.26 -13.79
N PRO A 101 16.43 -0.06 -13.90
CA PRO A 101 16.09 -0.83 -15.10
C PRO A 101 14.56 -0.95 -15.30
N GLU A 102 14.12 -1.10 -16.55
CA GLU A 102 12.69 -1.25 -16.89
C GLU A 102 12.04 -2.48 -16.22
N THR A 103 12.83 -3.50 -15.90
CA THR A 103 12.39 -4.70 -15.17
C THR A 103 11.87 -4.41 -13.76
N LEU A 104 12.22 -3.26 -13.17
CA LEU A 104 11.61 -2.82 -11.90
C LEU A 104 10.07 -2.69 -12.03
N LEU A 105 9.57 -2.30 -13.21
CA LEU A 105 8.13 -2.17 -13.45
C LEU A 105 7.41 -3.52 -13.51
N ASP A 106 8.11 -4.63 -13.74
CA ASP A 106 7.49 -5.96 -13.76
C ASP A 106 7.00 -6.35 -12.34
N SER A 107 7.72 -5.88 -11.31
CA SER A 107 7.29 -6.06 -9.91
C SER A 107 5.94 -5.42 -9.58
N TYR A 108 5.43 -4.48 -10.38
CA TYR A 108 4.10 -3.91 -10.18
C TYR A 108 2.99 -4.98 -10.39
N GLU A 109 3.07 -5.75 -11.47
CA GLU A 109 2.11 -6.82 -11.74
C GLU A 109 2.25 -7.94 -10.71
N GLU A 110 3.48 -8.35 -10.41
CA GLU A 110 3.78 -9.41 -9.43
C GLU A 110 3.26 -9.08 -8.03
N GLU A 111 3.36 -7.82 -7.61
CA GLU A 111 2.89 -7.37 -6.30
C GLU A 111 1.37 -7.11 -6.27
N ARG A 112 0.80 -6.44 -7.28
CA ARG A 112 -0.55 -5.87 -7.19
C ARG A 112 -1.65 -6.75 -7.77
N ARG A 113 -1.35 -7.56 -8.79
CA ARG A 113 -2.38 -8.43 -9.39
C ARG A 113 -2.87 -9.52 -8.42
N PRO A 114 -2.03 -10.22 -7.64
CA PRO A 114 -2.51 -11.18 -6.64
C PRO A 114 -3.39 -10.54 -5.57
N ILE A 115 -3.06 -9.32 -5.14
CA ILE A 115 -3.87 -8.56 -4.18
C ILE A 115 -5.25 -8.24 -4.75
N ALA A 116 -5.32 -7.73 -5.98
CA ALA A 116 -6.60 -7.45 -6.63
C ALA A 116 -7.45 -8.70 -6.83
N ALA A 117 -6.84 -9.83 -7.19
CA ALA A 117 -7.50 -11.14 -7.30
C ALA A 117 -8.08 -11.61 -5.96
N ASN A 118 -7.32 -11.50 -4.87
CA ASN A 118 -7.77 -11.84 -3.52
C ASN A 118 -8.93 -10.95 -3.07
N MET A 119 -8.85 -9.65 -3.34
CA MET A 119 -9.93 -8.70 -3.06
C MET A 119 -11.19 -9.03 -3.88
N LEU A 120 -11.04 -9.48 -5.13
CA LEU A 120 -12.16 -9.88 -5.98
C LEU A 120 -12.87 -11.11 -5.43
N GLY A 121 -12.10 -12.10 -4.97
CA GLY A 121 -12.62 -13.28 -4.28
C GLY A 121 -13.35 -12.92 -2.99
N LEU A 122 -12.80 -12.01 -2.19
CA LEU A 122 -13.42 -11.50 -0.97
C LEU A 122 -14.74 -10.76 -1.25
N ALA A 123 -14.74 -9.83 -2.21
CA ALA A 123 -15.92 -9.04 -2.56
C ALA A 123 -17.06 -9.93 -3.09
N THR A 124 -16.73 -10.95 -3.88
CA THR A 124 -17.68 -11.97 -4.37
C THR A 124 -18.30 -12.75 -3.20
N LYS A 125 -17.47 -13.24 -2.25
CA LYS A 125 -17.96 -13.94 -1.05
C LYS A 125 -18.89 -13.05 -0.20
N LEU A 126 -18.53 -11.78 -0.02
CA LEU A 126 -19.34 -10.80 0.71
C LEU A 126 -20.68 -10.53 0.01
N LEU A 127 -20.69 -10.47 -1.33
CA LEU A 127 -21.92 -10.32 -2.10
C LEU A 127 -22.85 -11.52 -1.90
N ASP A 128 -22.33 -12.73 -1.94
CA ASP A 128 -23.15 -13.92 -1.72
C ASP A 128 -23.67 -14.01 -0.27
N ALA A 129 -22.88 -13.57 0.72
CA ALA A 129 -23.34 -13.45 2.10
C ALA A 129 -24.43 -12.37 2.26
N ALA A 130 -24.31 -11.24 1.56
CA ALA A 130 -25.30 -10.17 1.58
C ALA A 130 -26.66 -10.64 1.03
N LYS A 131 -26.68 -11.44 -0.03
CA LYS A 131 -27.91 -12.06 -0.56
C LYS A 131 -28.62 -12.96 0.46
N ARG A 132 -27.88 -13.52 1.43
CA ARG A 132 -28.40 -14.35 2.53
C ARG A 132 -28.62 -13.58 3.83
N SER A 133 -28.47 -12.25 3.83
CA SER A 133 -28.56 -11.40 5.01
C SER A 133 -27.56 -11.75 6.14
N ASP A 134 -26.40 -12.33 5.78
CA ASP A 134 -25.36 -12.79 6.71
C ASP A 134 -23.99 -12.14 6.41
N MET A 135 -24.00 -10.94 5.80
CA MET A 135 -22.75 -10.25 5.49
C MET A 135 -22.06 -9.77 6.78
N ARG A 136 -20.77 -10.10 6.90
CA ARG A 136 -19.86 -9.60 7.93
C ARG A 136 -18.57 -9.17 7.27
N ARG A 137 -18.15 -7.92 7.54
CA ARG A 137 -16.88 -7.37 7.05
C ARG A 137 -15.84 -7.54 8.16
N GLY A 138 -14.81 -8.33 7.91
CA GLY A 138 -13.68 -8.51 8.82
C GLY A 138 -12.52 -7.56 8.53
N ARG A 139 -11.41 -7.76 9.22
CA ARG A 139 -10.19 -6.94 9.10
C ARG A 139 -9.62 -6.94 7.68
N GLU A 140 -9.84 -8.01 6.92
CA GLU A 140 -9.41 -8.17 5.54
C GLU A 140 -9.93 -7.09 4.59
N VAL A 141 -11.08 -6.45 4.90
CA VAL A 141 -11.59 -5.33 4.08
C VAL A 141 -10.85 -4.02 4.33
N HIS A 142 -10.09 -3.90 5.43
CA HIS A 142 -9.35 -2.69 5.76
C HIS A 142 -8.08 -2.53 4.92
N GLN A 143 -7.59 -3.62 4.31
CA GLN A 143 -6.38 -3.62 3.46
C GLN A 143 -5.11 -3.10 4.15
N LEU A 144 -5.10 -3.08 5.48
CA LEU A 144 -3.96 -2.63 6.29
C LEU A 144 -2.87 -3.70 6.39
N ASP A 145 -3.20 -4.95 6.07
CA ASP A 145 -2.31 -6.11 6.20
C ASP A 145 -1.75 -6.58 4.85
N ILE A 146 -1.87 -5.75 3.81
CA ILE A 146 -1.27 -6.06 2.51
C ILE A 146 0.27 -6.03 2.65
N GLY A 147 0.90 -7.10 2.19
CA GLY A 147 2.34 -7.23 2.05
C GLY A 147 2.69 -8.01 0.80
N TYR A 148 3.98 -8.03 0.46
CA TYR A 148 4.53 -8.64 -0.74
C TYR A 148 5.67 -9.63 -0.42
N PRO A 149 5.41 -10.71 0.33
CA PRO A 149 6.46 -11.63 0.79
C PRO A 149 7.19 -12.33 -0.37
N ASP A 150 6.49 -12.55 -1.49
CA ASP A 150 7.04 -13.19 -2.69
C ASP A 150 7.61 -12.18 -3.70
N SER A 151 7.68 -10.89 -3.34
CA SER A 151 8.20 -9.86 -4.23
C SER A 151 9.69 -10.04 -4.52
N PRO A 152 10.15 -9.78 -5.76
CA PRO A 152 11.58 -9.68 -6.05
C PRO A 152 12.27 -8.51 -5.34
N LEU A 153 11.50 -7.63 -4.69
CA LEU A 153 11.97 -6.52 -3.86
C LEU A 153 11.92 -6.84 -2.37
N ALA A 154 11.66 -8.09 -1.95
CA ALA A 154 11.70 -8.51 -0.56
C ALA A 154 13.02 -9.23 -0.25
N LEU A 155 13.97 -8.52 0.35
CA LEU A 155 15.31 -9.02 0.68
C LEU A 155 15.49 -9.23 2.19
N GLU A 156 15.80 -10.46 2.62
CA GLU A 156 16.14 -10.75 4.02
C GLU A 156 17.46 -11.49 4.14
N GLN A 157 18.43 -10.92 4.87
CA GLN A 157 19.74 -11.56 5.11
C GLN A 157 20.27 -11.32 6.54
N PRO A 158 20.18 -12.30 7.45
CA PRO A 158 19.65 -13.66 7.27
C PRO A 158 18.12 -13.68 7.14
N LYS A 159 17.57 -14.82 6.72
CA LYS A 159 16.11 -15.05 6.74
C LYS A 159 15.55 -14.90 8.15
N ARG A 160 14.37 -14.29 8.27
CA ARG A 160 13.69 -14.04 9.54
C ARG A 160 12.38 -14.83 9.57
N ALA A 161 11.82 -14.97 10.78
CA ALA A 161 10.53 -15.66 11.00
C ALA A 161 9.67 -14.97 12.07
N ARG A 162 10.11 -13.80 12.56
CA ARG A 162 9.46 -13.06 13.65
C ARG A 162 9.58 -11.57 13.41
N GLY A 163 8.60 -10.84 13.96
CA GLY A 163 8.46 -9.41 13.72
C GLY A 163 8.07 -9.15 12.27
N LEU A 164 8.36 -7.92 11.85
CA LEU A 164 8.14 -7.48 10.48
C LEU A 164 9.16 -8.11 9.53
N LEU A 165 8.69 -8.56 8.37
CA LEU A 165 9.48 -9.21 7.33
C LEU A 165 9.64 -8.30 6.10
N ALA A 166 10.64 -8.59 5.26
CA ALA A 166 10.69 -7.93 3.95
C ALA A 166 9.44 -8.27 3.12
N GLY A 167 8.88 -7.26 2.46
CA GLY A 167 7.60 -7.30 1.78
C GLY A 167 6.44 -6.77 2.63
N ASP A 168 6.53 -6.78 3.96
CA ASP A 168 5.46 -6.26 4.83
C ASP A 168 5.35 -4.74 4.74
N ARG A 169 4.17 -4.21 5.07
CA ARG A 169 4.01 -2.78 5.28
C ARG A 169 4.75 -2.34 6.55
N ALA A 170 5.60 -1.33 6.44
CA ALA A 170 6.34 -0.78 7.57
C ALA A 170 5.36 -0.36 8.67
N SER A 171 5.62 -0.79 9.91
CA SER A 171 4.80 -0.39 11.05
C SER A 171 5.17 1.02 11.50
N ASP A 172 4.18 1.75 11.99
CA ASP A 172 4.46 2.99 12.70
C ASP A 172 4.95 2.69 14.12
N ALA A 173 5.69 3.63 14.69
CA ALA A 173 6.06 3.63 16.10
C ALA A 173 6.30 5.07 16.58
N PRO A 174 5.85 5.44 17.79
CA PRO A 174 6.32 6.66 18.43
C PRO A 174 7.81 6.53 18.76
N VAL A 175 8.59 7.55 18.40
CA VAL A 175 10.03 7.64 18.66
C VAL A 175 10.38 9.06 19.10
N SER A 176 11.52 9.23 19.74
CA SER A 176 12.04 10.55 20.11
C SER A 176 13.27 10.88 19.26
N GLY A 177 13.39 12.13 18.80
CA GLY A 177 14.63 12.60 18.16
C GLY A 177 15.77 12.76 19.16
N ALA A 178 17.00 12.99 18.67
CA ALA A 178 18.19 13.15 19.50
C ALA A 178 18.06 14.24 20.60
N SER A 179 17.30 15.32 20.33
CA SER A 179 16.97 16.39 21.29
C SER A 179 15.70 16.13 22.13
N GLY A 180 15.10 14.96 22.03
CA GLY A 180 13.95 14.54 22.82
C GLY A 180 12.58 14.95 22.27
N GLN A 181 12.48 15.52 21.06
CA GLN A 181 11.18 15.81 20.47
C GLN A 181 10.45 14.51 20.10
N ALA A 182 9.16 14.45 20.42
CA ALA A 182 8.29 13.33 20.03
C ALA A 182 8.02 13.33 18.52
N MET A 183 8.15 12.17 17.90
CA MET A 183 8.00 11.94 16.46
C MET A 183 7.31 10.59 16.21
N ARG A 184 6.88 10.34 14.98
CA ARG A 184 6.41 9.02 14.53
C ARG A 184 7.22 8.57 13.32
N LEU A 185 7.46 7.26 13.20
CA LEU A 185 8.15 6.71 12.03
C LEU A 185 7.42 7.05 10.71
N PHE A 186 6.09 7.11 10.72
CA PHE A 186 5.33 7.52 9.54
C PHE A 186 5.64 8.95 9.08
N ASP A 187 6.00 9.86 9.98
CA ASP A 187 6.43 11.21 9.59
C ASP A 187 7.81 11.18 8.90
N ILE A 188 8.67 10.23 9.27
CA ILE A 188 10.01 10.03 8.69
C ILE A 188 9.92 9.35 7.31
N PHE A 189 8.96 8.45 7.14
CA PHE A 189 8.70 7.77 5.87
C PHE A 189 7.98 8.65 4.84
N LYS A 190 7.39 9.77 5.27
CA LYS A 190 6.58 10.64 4.42
C LYS A 190 7.44 11.32 3.35
N GLY A 191 7.32 10.86 2.11
CA GLY A 191 7.97 11.47 0.96
C GLY A 191 8.16 10.47 -0.18
N ALA A 192 8.84 10.90 -1.23
CA ALA A 192 9.21 10.05 -2.37
C ALA A 192 10.66 9.51 -2.23
N HIS A 193 11.14 9.35 -1.00
CA HIS A 193 12.47 8.86 -0.66
C HIS A 193 12.38 7.46 -0.06
N TRP A 194 13.50 6.75 -0.12
CA TRP A 194 13.73 5.55 0.65
C TRP A 194 14.21 5.92 2.05
N THR A 195 13.85 5.11 3.04
CA THR A 195 14.31 5.30 4.42
C THR A 195 15.03 4.05 4.91
N LEU A 196 16.29 4.19 5.31
CA LEU A 196 17.09 3.14 5.92
C LEU A 196 17.21 3.41 7.42
N LEU A 197 16.69 2.51 8.25
CA LEU A 197 16.82 2.57 9.70
C LEU A 197 17.85 1.54 10.16
N GLY A 198 18.81 1.95 10.98
CA GLY A 198 19.80 1.06 11.59
C GLY A 198 19.62 0.95 13.09
N CYS A 199 19.50 -0.26 13.64
CA CYS A 199 19.30 -0.51 15.07
C CYS A 199 20.64 -0.68 15.80
N GLU A 200 20.99 0.25 16.70
CA GLU A 200 22.24 0.24 17.48
C GLU A 200 23.49 0.08 16.60
N VAL A 201 23.54 0.82 15.48
CA VAL A 201 24.62 0.76 14.48
C VAL A 201 25.37 2.07 14.33
N GLU A 202 26.57 1.99 13.77
CA GLU A 202 27.33 3.14 13.30
C GLU A 202 26.77 3.66 11.96
N ARG A 203 26.55 4.98 11.87
CA ARG A 203 25.88 5.61 10.73
C ARG A 203 26.67 5.50 9.43
N ASP A 204 27.99 5.51 9.48
CA ASP A 204 28.91 5.56 8.33
C ASP A 204 29.04 4.22 7.57
N ARG A 205 28.47 3.13 8.08
CA ARG A 205 28.41 1.81 7.42
C ARG A 205 27.72 1.85 6.05
N VAL A 206 26.82 2.81 5.82
CA VAL A 206 26.16 3.00 4.52
C VAL A 206 26.35 4.44 4.03
N ALA A 207 27.03 4.58 2.89
CA ALA A 207 27.30 5.88 2.29
C ALA A 207 25.99 6.65 1.96
N PRO A 208 25.95 7.98 2.15
CA PRO A 208 24.83 8.82 1.72
C PRO A 208 24.60 8.76 0.21
N ARG A 209 23.32 8.84 -0.21
CA ARG A 209 22.91 8.78 -1.61
C ARG A 209 21.68 9.64 -1.86
N PRO A 210 21.52 10.25 -3.05
CA PRO A 210 20.30 10.96 -3.39
C PRO A 210 19.07 10.05 -3.26
N GLY A 211 18.01 10.55 -2.62
CA GLY A 211 16.76 9.81 -2.44
C GLY A 211 16.79 8.73 -1.35
N LEU A 212 17.87 8.60 -0.58
CA LEU A 212 17.98 7.71 0.58
C LEU A 212 18.19 8.52 1.87
N HIS A 213 17.20 8.48 2.76
CA HIS A 213 17.32 9.01 4.11
C HIS A 213 17.77 7.89 5.03
N ILE A 214 18.79 8.14 5.85
CA ILE A 214 19.36 7.12 6.73
C ILE A 214 19.31 7.65 8.15
N HIS A 215 18.69 6.88 9.04
CA HIS A 215 18.57 7.18 10.46
C HIS A 215 19.07 6.01 11.29
N THR A 216 19.68 6.30 12.43
CA THR A 216 20.01 5.28 13.43
C THR A 216 19.08 5.37 14.64
N ILE A 217 18.65 4.21 15.15
CA ILE A 217 17.81 4.07 16.34
C ILE A 217 18.67 3.44 17.43
N GLY A 218 18.79 4.10 18.58
CA GLY A 218 19.56 3.60 19.72
C GLY A 218 20.01 4.70 20.65
N ALA A 219 20.71 4.36 21.73
CA ALA A 219 21.10 5.32 22.76
C ALA A 219 21.93 6.51 22.22
N ARG A 220 22.72 6.28 21.16
CA ARG A 220 23.54 7.30 20.48
C ARG A 220 23.03 7.62 19.07
N GLY A 221 21.85 7.14 18.70
CA GLY A 221 21.29 7.32 17.36
C GLY A 221 20.60 8.66 17.16
N ASP A 222 20.16 8.89 15.92
CA ASP A 222 19.32 10.04 15.55
C ASP A 222 17.95 9.98 16.25
N LEU A 223 17.50 8.75 16.52
CA LEU A 223 16.19 8.40 17.05
C LEU A 223 16.32 7.48 18.27
N ARG A 224 15.36 7.55 19.18
CA ARG A 224 15.23 6.70 20.37
C ARG A 224 13.86 6.06 20.42
N ASP A 225 13.82 4.77 20.73
CA ASP A 225 12.59 4.01 20.95
C ASP A 225 12.29 3.90 22.46
N ASP A 226 11.99 5.03 23.10
CA ASP A 226 11.84 5.12 24.56
C ASP A 226 10.72 4.20 25.10
N GLY A 227 9.70 3.93 24.27
CA GLY A 227 8.56 3.08 24.61
C GLY A 227 8.66 1.63 24.15
N GLY A 228 9.74 1.24 23.45
CA GLY A 228 9.92 -0.12 22.92
C GLY A 228 8.99 -0.50 21.75
N HIS A 229 8.24 0.44 21.19
CA HIS A 229 7.24 0.17 20.17
C HIS A 229 7.87 -0.21 18.83
N PHE A 230 8.99 0.42 18.47
CA PHE A 230 9.74 0.03 17.28
C PHE A 230 10.32 -1.36 17.46
N GLN A 231 10.90 -1.66 18.63
CA GLN A 231 11.43 -2.98 18.92
C GLN A 231 10.34 -4.06 18.89
N ASP A 232 9.16 -3.80 19.46
CA ASP A 232 8.03 -4.74 19.46
C ASP A 232 7.53 -5.05 18.04
N ALA A 233 7.43 -4.02 17.19
CA ALA A 233 6.90 -4.17 15.84
C ALA A 233 7.92 -4.78 14.86
N TYR A 234 9.17 -4.30 14.87
CA TYR A 234 10.19 -4.69 13.90
C TYR A 234 11.03 -5.88 14.38
N ALA A 235 11.15 -6.07 15.71
CA ALA A 235 11.94 -7.13 16.34
C ALA A 235 13.38 -7.23 15.81
N LEU A 236 14.03 -6.09 15.53
CA LEU A 236 15.40 -6.05 15.03
C LEU A 236 16.40 -6.43 16.11
N ALA A 237 17.51 -7.06 15.71
CA ALA A 237 18.66 -7.22 16.59
C ALA A 237 19.56 -5.97 16.49
N PRO A 238 20.31 -5.64 17.55
CA PRO A 238 21.41 -4.68 17.45
C PRO A 238 22.35 -5.08 16.30
N GLY A 239 22.64 -4.15 15.39
CA GLY A 239 23.35 -4.44 14.15
C GLY A 239 22.46 -4.56 12.92
N ASP A 240 21.15 -4.72 13.04
CA ASP A 240 20.27 -4.88 11.89
C ASP A 240 19.92 -3.53 11.22
N TRP A 241 19.71 -3.60 9.92
CA TRP A 241 19.25 -2.51 9.06
C TRP A 241 17.92 -2.89 8.42
N VAL A 242 16.96 -1.96 8.39
CA VAL A 242 15.69 -2.10 7.66
C VAL A 242 15.56 -0.97 6.64
N LEU A 243 15.30 -1.35 5.39
CA LEU A 243 15.08 -0.43 4.28
C LEU A 243 13.59 -0.38 3.93
N VAL A 244 13.01 0.80 4.09
CA VAL A 244 11.62 1.12 3.76
C VAL A 244 11.56 1.81 2.40
N ARG A 245 10.68 1.31 1.54
CA ARG A 245 10.39 1.81 0.20
C ARG A 245 9.60 3.13 0.25
N PRO A 246 9.59 3.91 -0.84
CA PRO A 246 8.77 5.13 -0.94
C PRO A 246 7.26 4.89 -0.81
N ASP A 247 6.78 3.66 -1.03
CA ASP A 247 5.39 3.25 -0.83
C ASP A 247 5.10 2.67 0.57
N GLY A 248 6.04 2.83 1.51
CA GLY A 248 5.87 2.44 2.91
C GLY A 248 5.96 0.93 3.18
N HIS A 249 6.43 0.13 2.23
CA HIS A 249 6.69 -1.29 2.44
C HIS A 249 8.17 -1.53 2.73
N VAL A 250 8.49 -2.56 3.51
CA VAL A 250 9.87 -2.95 3.77
C VAL A 250 10.42 -3.68 2.55
N GLY A 251 11.48 -3.14 1.97
CA GLY A 251 12.19 -3.74 0.86
C GLY A 251 13.33 -4.65 1.30
N ALA A 252 14.03 -4.31 2.38
CA ALA A 252 15.11 -5.14 2.87
C ALA A 252 15.25 -5.14 4.39
N ILE A 253 15.65 -6.27 4.96
CA ILE A 253 16.17 -6.37 6.32
C ILE A 253 17.49 -7.13 6.27
N VAL A 254 18.59 -6.51 6.70
CA VAL A 254 19.93 -7.11 6.66
C VAL A 254 20.69 -6.88 7.95
N ALA A 255 21.43 -7.89 8.42
CA ALA A 255 22.38 -7.72 9.51
C ALA A 255 23.59 -6.86 9.05
N SER A 256 24.25 -6.16 9.97
CA SER A 256 25.44 -5.34 9.66
C SER A 256 26.60 -6.11 9.03
N ALA A 257 26.70 -7.41 9.30
CA ALA A 257 27.65 -8.31 8.65
C ALA A 257 27.33 -8.55 7.16
N ASN A 258 26.06 -8.33 6.76
CA ASN A 258 25.55 -8.54 5.41
C ASN A 258 25.12 -7.22 4.73
N VAL A 259 25.53 -6.07 5.27
CA VAL A 259 25.10 -4.76 4.75
C VAL A 259 25.47 -4.55 3.28
N ASP A 260 26.54 -5.19 2.82
CA ASP A 260 26.99 -5.17 1.42
C ASP A 260 25.95 -5.78 0.45
N ALA A 261 25.02 -6.60 0.95
CA ALA A 261 23.90 -7.13 0.16
C ALA A 261 22.93 -6.02 -0.31
N LEU A 262 22.95 -4.84 0.33
CA LEU A 262 22.16 -3.69 -0.12
C LEU A 262 22.73 -3.08 -1.41
N ALA A 263 24.02 -3.26 -1.73
CA ALA A 263 24.61 -2.69 -2.93
C ALA A 263 23.94 -3.16 -4.23
N PRO A 264 23.78 -4.47 -4.52
CA PRO A 264 23.02 -4.93 -5.68
C PRO A 264 21.54 -4.51 -5.63
N TYR A 265 20.92 -4.53 -4.44
CA TYR A 265 19.55 -4.10 -4.25
C TYR A 265 19.36 -2.62 -4.67
N PHE A 266 20.26 -1.74 -4.23
CA PHE A 266 20.22 -0.32 -4.58
C PHE A 266 20.31 -0.09 -6.09
N ARG A 267 21.14 -0.85 -6.81
CA ARG A 267 21.19 -0.76 -8.29
C ARG A 267 19.87 -1.17 -8.94
N GLN A 268 19.24 -2.25 -8.44
CA GLN A 268 17.96 -2.75 -8.94
C GLN A 268 16.84 -1.70 -8.82
N VAL A 269 16.90 -0.85 -7.80
CA VAL A 269 15.85 0.15 -7.52
C VAL A 269 16.25 1.60 -7.84
N GLY A 270 17.43 1.80 -8.41
CA GLY A 270 17.92 3.12 -8.83
C GLY A 270 18.35 4.05 -7.71
N LEU A 271 18.90 3.48 -6.64
CA LEU A 271 19.57 4.17 -5.53
C LEU A 271 21.10 4.09 -5.65
N GLU A 272 21.67 4.25 -6.84
CA GLU A 272 23.13 4.22 -6.95
C GLU A 272 23.79 5.42 -6.24
N ALA A 273 25.01 5.21 -5.75
CA ALA A 273 25.80 6.34 -5.25
C ALA A 273 26.14 7.27 -6.41
N PRO A 274 26.27 8.59 -6.19
CA PRO A 274 26.79 9.49 -7.20
C PRO A 274 28.13 8.98 -7.70
N SER A 275 28.30 8.80 -9.01
CA SER A 275 29.61 8.51 -9.58
C SER A 275 30.54 9.69 -9.28
N SER A 276 31.74 9.42 -8.78
CA SER A 276 32.79 10.44 -8.62
C SER A 276 33.24 11.08 -9.93
N ASP A 277 32.79 10.56 -11.09
CA ASP A 277 33.20 10.97 -12.45
C ASP A 277 32.15 11.81 -13.21
N LEU A 278 31.43 12.70 -12.54
CA LEU A 278 30.65 13.72 -13.24
C LEU A 278 31.50 14.99 -13.43
N ALA A 279 32.36 14.96 -14.46
CA ALA A 279 32.74 16.19 -15.14
C ALA A 279 31.46 16.90 -15.63
N PRO A 280 31.36 18.23 -15.51
CA PRO A 280 30.14 18.95 -15.86
C PRO A 280 29.81 18.73 -17.34
N ARG A 281 28.61 18.21 -17.62
CA ARG A 281 28.05 18.23 -18.97
C ARG A 281 27.65 19.68 -19.28
N THR A 282 28.44 20.31 -20.15
CA THR A 282 28.15 21.60 -20.80
C THR A 282 27.01 21.48 -21.79
#